data_AF-A0A926KQX8-F1
#
_entry.id   AF-A0A926KQX8-F1
#
_cell.length_a   1.000
_cell.length_b   1.000
_cell.length_c   1.000
_cell.angle_alpha   90.00
_cell.angle_beta   90.00
_cell.angle_gamma   90.00
#
_symmetry.space_group_name_H-M   'P 1'
#
loop_
_entity.id
_entity.type
_entity.pdbx_description
1 polymer ?
#
loop_
_entity_poly.entity_id
_entity_poly.type
_entity_poly.pdbx_seq_one_letter_code
_entity_poly.pdbx_strand_id
1 'polypeptide(L)'
;MQDLQKNPGRVIYSTNALSVIHRFANIHLLTNREAEIISLIALKGYSNKEIAQHCTISEKTVKVHIDKIMDKVGTRSMRKLLALIINTTV
;
A
#
# COMPACT_ATOMS: atom_id res chain seq x y z
N MET A 1 3.50 21.44 26.77
CA MET A 1 4.90 21.87 26.88
C MET A 1 5.68 20.68 27.41
N GLN A 2 6.94 20.52 26.97
CA GLN A 2 7.78 19.32 26.95
C GLN A 2 7.63 18.47 25.69
N ASP A 3 8.68 18.27 24.92
CA ASP A 3 9.59 19.23 24.29
C ASP A 3 10.12 18.49 23.06
N LEU A 4 10.47 19.27 22.04
CA LEU A 4 11.06 18.78 20.81
C LEU A 4 12.35 18.00 21.10
N GLN A 5 12.41 16.75 20.66
CA GLN A 5 13.68 16.16 20.22
C GLN A 5 13.59 15.84 18.73
N LYS A 6 13.60 16.91 17.93
CA LYS A 6 13.91 16.85 16.50
C LYS A 6 15.42 16.63 16.36
N ASN A 7 15.83 15.44 15.95
CA ASN A 7 17.18 15.19 15.47
C ASN A 7 17.17 15.29 13.93
N PRO A 8 17.78 16.32 13.31
CA PRO A 8 17.64 16.59 11.87
C PRO A 8 18.35 15.60 10.93
N GLY A 9 18.86 14.48 11.43
CA GLY A 9 19.57 13.48 10.60
C GLY A 9 19.07 12.04 10.67
N ARG A 10 18.12 11.71 11.55
CA ARG A 10 17.64 10.32 11.70
C ARG A 10 16.27 10.31 12.37
N VAL A 11 15.21 10.45 11.59
CA VAL A 11 13.88 10.17 12.11
C VAL A 11 13.75 8.66 12.23
N ILE A 12 13.92 8.15 13.45
CA ILE A 12 13.46 6.80 13.78
C ILE A 12 11.95 6.89 13.85
N TYR A 13 11.27 6.80 12.70
CA TYR A 13 9.85 6.49 12.70
C TYR A 13 9.75 5.06 13.22
N SER A 14 9.05 4.86 14.35
CA SER A 14 8.40 3.58 14.63
C SER A 14 7.79 3.10 13.31
N THR A 15 8.23 1.95 12.80
CA THR A 15 7.82 1.38 11.51
C THR A 15 6.32 1.13 11.53
N ASN A 16 5.54 2.15 11.19
CA ASN A 16 4.10 2.03 11.04
C ASN A 16 3.80 1.42 9.66
N ALA A 17 2.78 0.57 9.58
CA ALA A 17 2.45 -0.14 8.34
C ALA A 17 2.11 0.81 7.16
N LEU A 18 1.68 2.03 7.47
CA LEU A 18 1.43 3.10 6.49
C LEU A 18 2.71 3.56 5.77
N SER A 19 3.83 3.70 6.48
CA SER A 19 5.12 4.09 5.87
C SER A 19 5.64 3.04 4.89
N VAL A 20 5.41 1.75 5.17
CA VAL A 20 5.78 0.65 4.29
C VAL A 20 4.97 0.71 2.98
N ILE A 21 3.64 0.90 3.07
CA ILE A 21 2.81 1.03 1.88
C ILE A 21 3.19 2.26 1.06
N HIS A 22 3.45 3.40 1.70
CA HIS A 22 3.89 4.60 0.99
C HIS A 22 5.24 4.40 0.28
N ARG A 23 6.21 3.75 0.93
CA ARG A 23 7.50 3.40 0.32
C ARG A 23 7.31 2.47 -0.88
N PHE A 24 6.52 1.42 -0.72
CA PHE A 24 6.20 0.47 -1.78
C PHE A 24 5.53 1.16 -2.97
N ALA A 25 4.53 2.01 -2.70
CA ALA A 25 3.83 2.78 -3.73
C ALA A 25 4.78 3.69 -4.51
N ASN A 26 5.70 4.37 -3.83
CA ASN A 26 6.70 5.24 -4.47
C ASN A 26 7.69 4.45 -5.35
N ILE A 27 8.21 3.31 -4.87
CA ILE A 27 9.14 2.46 -5.63
C ILE A 27 8.50 1.97 -6.94
N HIS A 28 7.21 1.63 -6.89
CA HIS A 28 6.47 1.08 -8.04
C HIS A 28 5.62 2.11 -8.79
N LEU A 29 5.76 3.41 -8.50
CA LEU A 29 5.02 4.50 -9.14
C LEU A 29 3.49 4.25 -9.18
N LEU A 30 2.97 3.77 -8.06
CA LEU A 30 1.54 3.59 -7.87
C LEU A 30 0.86 4.96 -7.74
N THR A 31 -0.32 5.09 -8.34
CA THR A 31 -1.18 6.26 -8.13
C THR A 31 -1.73 6.27 -6.71
N ASN A 32 -2.23 7.42 -6.25
CA ASN A 32 -2.87 7.53 -4.93
C ASN A 32 -4.00 6.50 -4.74
N ARG A 33 -4.78 6.24 -5.79
CA ARG A 33 -5.87 5.27 -5.75
C ARG A 33 -5.37 3.83 -5.65
N GLU A 34 -4.30 3.50 -6.36
CA GLU A 34 -3.66 2.19 -6.28
C GLU A 34 -3.01 1.95 -4.90
N ALA A 35 -2.41 2.99 -4.32
CA ALA A 35 -1.88 2.97 -2.95
C ALA A 35 -2.98 2.79 -1.88
N GLU A 36 -4.14 3.41 -2.07
CA GLU A 36 -5.31 3.19 -1.21
C GLU A 36 -5.79 1.74 -1.31
N ILE A 37 -5.98 1.22 -2.53
CA ILE A 37 -6.45 -0.15 -2.76
C ILE A 37 -5.48 -1.17 -2.13
N ILE A 38 -4.17 -1.01 -2.33
CA ILE A 38 -3.20 -1.94 -1.75
C ILE A 38 -3.16 -1.86 -0.22
N SER A 39 -3.42 -0.69 0.37
CA SER A 39 -3.57 -0.53 1.83
C SER A 39 -4.77 -1.30 2.36
N LEU A 40 -5.91 -1.22 1.68
CA LEU A 40 -7.14 -1.94 2.06
C LEU A 40 -6.94 -3.46 1.94
N ILE A 41 -6.21 -3.92 0.93
CA ILE A 41 -5.87 -5.35 0.77
C ILE A 41 -4.90 -5.78 1.88
N ALA A 42 -3.74 -5.13 2.00
CA ALA A 42 -2.63 -5.61 2.82
C ALA A 42 -2.84 -5.39 4.32
N LEU A 43 -3.51 -4.31 4.72
CA LEU A 43 -3.68 -3.94 6.14
C LEU A 43 -5.03 -4.33 6.70
N LYS A 44 -6.08 -4.36 5.87
CA LYS A 44 -7.45 -4.69 6.32
C LYS A 44 -7.91 -6.08 5.88
N GLY A 45 -7.27 -6.68 4.88
CA GLY A 45 -7.69 -7.97 4.34
C GLY A 45 -9.02 -7.90 3.59
N TYR A 46 -9.41 -6.72 3.10
CA TYR A 46 -10.70 -6.54 2.44
C TYR A 46 -10.78 -7.29 1.11
N SER A 47 -11.95 -7.87 0.88
CA SER A 47 -12.36 -8.43 -0.40
C SER A 47 -12.59 -7.34 -1.45
N ASN A 48 -12.63 -7.72 -2.72
CA ASN A 48 -12.93 -6.78 -3.81
C ASN A 48 -14.27 -6.06 -3.62
N LYS A 49 -15.26 -6.72 -3.00
CA LYS A 49 -16.57 -6.15 -2.69
C LYS A 49 -16.48 -5.08 -1.60
N GLU A 50 -15.75 -5.35 -0.53
CA GLU A 50 -15.54 -4.38 0.56
C GLU A 50 -14.72 -3.18 0.09
N ILE A 51 -13.68 -3.41 -0.73
CA ILE A 51 -12.90 -2.34 -1.36
C ILE A 51 -13.80 -1.50 -2.27
N ALA A 52 -14.63 -2.14 -3.10
CA ALA A 52 -15.57 -1.45 -3.99
C ALA A 52 -16.52 -0.53 -3.21
N GLN A 53 -17.04 -0.99 -2.07
CA GLN A 53 -17.88 -0.19 -1.18
C GLN A 53 -17.11 0.97 -0.54
N HIS A 54 -15.91 0.71 0.01
CA HIS A 54 -15.09 1.73 0.66
C HIS A 54 -14.65 2.82 -0.32
N CYS A 55 -14.36 2.43 -1.55
CA CYS A 55 -13.88 3.30 -2.60
C CYS A 55 -15.02 3.91 -3.45
N THR A 56 -16.28 3.51 -3.24
CA THR A 56 -17.44 3.92 -4.04
C THR A 56 -17.24 3.69 -5.55
N ILE A 57 -16.80 2.48 -5.92
CA ILE A 57 -16.57 2.04 -7.30
C ILE A 57 -17.11 0.61 -7.50
N SER A 58 -17.13 0.12 -8.74
CA SER A 58 -17.54 -1.28 -9.00
C SER A 58 -16.42 -2.28 -8.64
N GLU A 59 -16.77 -3.51 -8.29
CA GLU A 59 -15.81 -4.62 -8.13
C GLU A 59 -14.96 -4.84 -9.39
N LYS A 60 -15.55 -4.64 -10.58
CA LYS A 60 -14.83 -4.70 -11.86
C LYS A 60 -13.74 -3.64 -11.92
N THR A 61 -14.03 -2.41 -11.48
CA THR A 61 -13.06 -1.32 -11.41
C THR A 61 -11.94 -1.63 -10.40
N VAL A 62 -12.27 -2.24 -9.26
CA VAL A 62 -11.25 -2.70 -8.29
C VAL A 62 -10.29 -3.70 -8.93
N LYS A 63 -10.82 -4.70 -9.65
CA LYS A 63 -9.99 -5.67 -10.38
C LYS A 63 -9.07 -5.00 -11.39
N VAL A 64 -9.56 -4.03 -12.16
CA VAL A 64 -8.74 -3.25 -13.10
C VAL A 64 -7.60 -2.51 -12.40
N HIS A 65 -7.84 -1.94 -11.22
CA HIS A 65 -6.76 -1.33 -10.44
C HIS A 65 -5.75 -2.37 -9.93
N ILE A 66 -6.22 -3.53 -9.46
CA ILE A 66 -5.33 -4.63 -9.03
C ILE A 66 -4.46 -5.12 -10.18
N ASP A 67 -5.02 -5.26 -11.38
CA ASP A 67 -4.27 -5.67 -12.57
C ASP A 67 -3.19 -4.66 -12.93
N LYS A 68 -3.50 -3.36 -12.88
CA LYS A 68 -2.52 -2.27 -13.11
C LYS A 68 -1.42 -2.25 -12.04
N ILE A 69 -1.77 -2.50 -10.78
CA ILE A 69 -0.78 -2.64 -9.70
C ILE A 69 0.15 -3.82 -10.00
N MET A 70 -0.43 -4.96 -10.37
CA MET A 70 0.30 -6.17 -10.73
C MET A 70 1.26 -5.94 -11.92
N ASP A 71 0.82 -5.19 -12.93
CA ASP A 71 1.66 -4.76 -14.05
C ASP A 71 2.85 -3.92 -13.58
N LYS A 72 2.59 -2.88 -12.78
CA LYS A 72 3.63 -1.96 -12.28
C LYS A 72 4.64 -2.64 -11.36
N VAL A 73 4.18 -3.61 -10.57
CA VAL A 73 5.03 -4.38 -9.65
C VAL A 73 5.75 -5.52 -10.37
N GLY A 74 5.31 -5.92 -11.56
CA GLY A 74 5.88 -7.03 -12.32
C GLY A 74 5.53 -8.40 -11.71
N THR A 75 4.32 -8.55 -11.17
CA THR A 75 3.83 -9.81 -10.58
C THR A 75 2.39 -10.07 -10.95
N ARG A 76 2.02 -11.34 -11.17
CA ARG A 76 0.61 -11.78 -11.36
C ARG A 76 0.05 -12.54 -10.16
N SER A 77 0.84 -12.65 -9.08
CA SER A 77 0.46 -13.41 -7.89
C SER A 77 0.21 -12.48 -6.73
N MET A 78 -1.02 -12.50 -6.21
CA MET A 78 -1.40 -11.75 -5.02
C MET A 78 -0.53 -12.13 -3.81
N ARG A 79 -0.22 -13.42 -3.63
CA ARG A 79 0.69 -13.88 -2.57
C ARG A 79 2.08 -13.27 -2.71
N LYS A 80 2.62 -13.22 -3.93
CA LYS A 80 3.93 -12.60 -4.19
C LYS A 80 3.87 -11.08 -3.98
N LEU A 81 2.78 -10.42 -4.37
CA LEU A 81 2.57 -9.00 -4.14
C LEU A 81 2.63 -8.66 -2.64
N LEU A 82 1.91 -9.42 -1.80
CA LEU A 82 1.93 -9.24 -0.35
C LEU A 82 3.33 -9.47 0.25
N ALA A 83 4.05 -10.50 -0.23
CA ALA A 83 5.42 -10.75 0.21
C ALA A 83 6.38 -9.60 -0.14
N LEU A 84 6.25 -9.01 -1.33
CA LEU A 84 7.06 -7.86 -1.75
C LEU A 84 6.81 -6.62 -0.87
N ILE A 85 5.55 -6.37 -0.50
CA ILE A 85 5.20 -5.29 0.43
C ILE A 85 5.91 -5.48 1.77
N ILE A 86 5.84 -6.69 2.34
CA ILE A 86 6.50 -7.02 3.61
C ILE A 86 8.03 -6.91 3.49
N ASN A 87 8.61 -7.34 2.36
CA ASN A 87 10.05 -7.27 2.15
C ASN A 87 10.57 -5.83 1.92
N THR A 88 9.68 -4.88 1.66
CA THR A 88 10.03 -3.45 1.56
C THR A 88 10.42 -2.85 2.93
N THR A 89 10.33 -3.64 4.02
CA THR A 89 10.67 -3.22 5.39
C THR A 89 12.16 -3.39 5.75
N VAL A 90 12.94 -4.09 4.92
CA VAL A 90 14.37 -4.40 5.17
C VAL A 90 15.30 -3.51 4.35
#